data_AF-A0A251SYJ0-F1
#
_entry.id   AF-A0A251SYJ0-F1
#
_cell.length_a   1.000
_cell.length_b   1.000
_cell.length_c   1.000
_cell.angle_alpha   90.00
_cell.angle_beta   90.00
_cell.angle_gamma   90.00
#
_symmetry.space_group_name_H-M   'P 1'
#
loop_
_entity.id
_entity.type
_entity.pdbx_description
1 polymer ?
#
loop_
_entity_poly.entity_id
_entity_poly.type
_entity_poly.pdbx_seq_one_letter_code
_entity_poly.pdbx_strand_id
1 'polypeptide(L)'
;MIMALLIWKKSVPVVPLRGLWRISQSRDYSISKDDMKALFEEWANRCDKVYKTVEEKELRFWFFKQSFERVKKHNITGDSSFKLGLVECSDWTPDEREACKRPFRRQRPKPTTRFGGRLSTTYANAKGLA
;
A
#
# COMPACT_ATOMS: atom_id res chain seq x y z
N MET A 1 -62.29 -21.03 -37.54
CA MET A 1 -62.62 -20.98 -36.09
C MET A 1 -61.40 -21.43 -35.30
N ILE A 2 -60.84 -20.54 -34.45
CA ILE A 2 -60.26 -20.77 -33.09
C ILE A 2 -59.09 -21.79 -32.99
N MET A 3 -57.88 -21.61 -32.44
CA MET A 3 -57.11 -20.61 -31.66
C MET A 3 -55.64 -21.15 -31.69
N ALA A 4 -54.61 -20.34 -31.94
CA ALA A 4 -53.69 -19.78 -30.92
C ALA A 4 -52.75 -20.75 -30.16
N LEU A 5 -51.44 -20.54 -30.39
CA LEU A 5 -50.32 -20.50 -29.42
C LEU A 5 -49.93 -21.76 -28.61
N LEU A 6 -48.71 -22.27 -28.86
CA LEU A 6 -47.80 -22.61 -27.76
C LEU A 6 -46.33 -22.28 -28.13
N ILE A 7 -45.93 -21.09 -27.68
CA ILE A 7 -44.55 -20.63 -27.44
C ILE A 7 -43.97 -21.60 -26.37
N TRP A 8 -42.70 -22.02 -26.32
CA TRP A 8 -41.49 -21.20 -26.30
C TRP A 8 -40.21 -22.06 -26.33
N LYS A 9 -39.18 -21.43 -26.90
CA LYS A 9 -37.74 -21.63 -26.74
C LYS A 9 -37.37 -22.31 -25.42
N LYS A 10 -36.61 -23.41 -25.51
CA LYS A 10 -35.93 -24.04 -24.37
C LYS A 10 -35.10 -22.97 -23.65
N SER A 11 -35.58 -22.55 -22.49
CA SER A 11 -34.82 -21.75 -21.54
C SER A 11 -33.64 -22.57 -21.07
N VAL A 12 -32.46 -22.36 -21.65
CA VAL A 12 -31.22 -22.73 -20.96
C VAL A 12 -31.12 -21.77 -19.78
N PRO A 13 -31.11 -22.25 -18.52
CA PRO A 13 -30.83 -21.35 -17.42
C PRO A 13 -29.43 -20.79 -17.63
N VAL A 14 -29.34 -19.49 -17.93
CA VAL A 14 -28.11 -18.72 -17.77
C VAL A 14 -27.84 -18.74 -16.27
N VAL A 15 -27.03 -19.70 -15.83
CA VAL A 15 -26.49 -19.72 -14.49
C VAL A 15 -25.61 -18.47 -14.38
N PRO A 16 -25.93 -17.50 -13.50
CA PRO A 16 -25.11 -16.32 -13.36
C PRO A 16 -23.74 -16.74 -12.81
N LEU A 17 -22.70 -16.58 -13.63
CA LEU A 17 -21.29 -16.63 -13.22
C LEU A 17 -20.98 -15.43 -12.31
N ARG A 18 -21.53 -15.42 -11.10
CA ARG A 18 -21.20 -14.45 -10.05
C ARG A 18 -20.93 -15.23 -8.77
N GLY A 19 -19.69 -15.70 -8.63
CA GLY A 19 -19.26 -16.31 -7.36
C GLY A 19 -17.92 -17.05 -7.41
N LEU A 20 -17.45 -17.49 -8.58
CA LEU A 20 -16.24 -18.32 -8.69
C LEU A 20 -14.95 -17.52 -8.95
N TRP A 21 -14.78 -16.40 -8.27
CA TRP A 21 -13.46 -15.74 -8.13
C TRP A 21 -13.18 -15.30 -6.68
N ARG A 22 -13.84 -15.93 -5.70
CA ARG A 22 -13.37 -15.88 -4.31
C ARG A 22 -12.48 -17.09 -4.04
N ILE A 23 -11.36 -17.16 -4.76
CA ILE A 23 -10.28 -18.07 -4.38
C ILE A 23 -9.66 -17.50 -3.10
N SER A 24 -10.15 -17.98 -1.95
CA SER A 24 -9.39 -17.90 -0.71
C SER A 24 -8.22 -18.87 -0.84
N GLN A 25 -7.11 -18.38 -1.40
CA GLN A 25 -5.87 -19.13 -1.46
C GLN A 25 -5.22 -19.10 -0.07
N SER A 26 -5.65 -19.97 0.85
CA SER A 26 -4.78 -20.45 1.92
C SER A 26 -4.15 -21.75 1.44
N ARG A 27 -3.20 -21.64 0.49
CA ARG A 27 -2.29 -22.75 0.22
C ARG A 27 -1.36 -22.86 1.41
N ASP A 28 -1.65 -23.78 2.31
CA ASP A 28 -0.70 -24.17 3.36
C ASP A 28 0.30 -25.19 2.78
N TYR A 29 1.05 -24.71 1.79
CA TYR A 29 2.28 -25.34 1.31
C TYR A 29 3.44 -24.58 1.93
N SER A 30 4.43 -25.29 2.47
CA SER A 30 5.74 -24.70 2.75
C SER A 30 6.33 -24.28 1.39
N ILE A 31 6.15 -23.02 1.02
CA ILE A 31 6.64 -22.47 -0.25
C ILE A 31 8.12 -22.81 -0.39
N SER A 32 8.47 -23.48 -1.49
CA SER A 32 9.86 -23.84 -1.80
C SER A 32 10.71 -22.57 -1.88
N LYS A 33 12.02 -22.69 -1.61
CA LYS A 33 12.94 -21.56 -1.76
C LYS A 33 12.91 -20.99 -3.18
N ASP A 34 12.74 -21.84 -4.18
CA ASP A 34 12.71 -21.43 -5.59
C ASP A 34 11.39 -20.73 -5.95
N ASP A 35 10.26 -21.23 -5.44
CA ASP A 35 8.96 -20.56 -5.57
C ASP A 35 8.98 -19.17 -4.90
N MET A 36 9.62 -19.07 -3.72
CA MET A 36 9.74 -17.79 -3.01
C MET A 36 10.57 -16.78 -3.80
N LYS A 37 11.64 -17.24 -4.46
CA LYS A 37 12.43 -16.41 -5.37
C LYS A 37 11.62 -15.96 -6.58
N ALA A 38 10.86 -16.86 -7.19
CA ALA A 38 10.00 -16.52 -8.32
C ALA A 38 8.95 -15.46 -7.93
N LEU A 39 8.32 -15.60 -6.76
CA LEU A 39 7.39 -14.61 -6.21
C LEU A 39 8.06 -13.27 -5.94
N PHE A 40 9.30 -13.28 -5.43
CA PHE A 40 10.08 -12.05 -5.20
C PHE A 40 10.38 -11.34 -6.52
N GLU A 41 10.76 -12.07 -7.57
CA GLU A 41 11.05 -11.49 -8.88
C GLU A 41 9.78 -10.94 -9.55
N GLU A 42 8.66 -11.67 -9.47
CA GLU A 42 7.37 -11.18 -9.96
C GLU A 42 6.94 -9.90 -9.23
N TRP A 43 7.07 -9.88 -7.91
CA TRP A 43 6.76 -8.71 -7.09
C TRP A 43 7.70 -7.53 -7.40
N ALA A 44 9.01 -7.78 -7.52
CA ALA A 44 10.00 -6.76 -7.83
C ALA A 44 9.72 -6.13 -9.19
N ASN A 45 9.39 -6.94 -10.20
CA ASN A 45 9.00 -6.47 -11.52
C ASN A 45 7.70 -5.65 -11.47
N ARG A 46 6.71 -6.07 -10.69
CA ARG A 46 5.44 -5.34 -10.54
C ARG A 46 5.61 -3.98 -9.85
N CYS A 47 6.58 -3.87 -8.95
CA CYS A 47 6.88 -2.66 -8.19
C CYS A 47 8.07 -1.87 -8.77
N ASP A 48 8.50 -2.19 -10.00
CA ASP A 48 9.63 -1.58 -10.70
C ASP A 48 10.91 -1.45 -9.83
N LYS A 49 11.19 -2.48 -9.03
CA LYS A 49 12.36 -2.52 -8.14
C LYS A 49 13.60 -2.93 -8.91
N VAL A 50 14.64 -2.09 -8.83
CA VAL A 50 15.96 -2.34 -9.40
C VAL A 50 16.99 -2.32 -8.28
N TYR A 51 17.71 -3.42 -8.11
CA TYR A 51 18.78 -3.58 -7.11
C TYR A 51 20.14 -3.44 -7.79
N LYS A 52 21.08 -2.74 -7.16
CA LYS A 52 22.37 -2.40 -7.78
C LYS A 52 23.38 -3.53 -7.66
N THR A 53 23.35 -4.26 -6.55
CA THR A 53 24.30 -5.33 -6.29
C THR A 53 23.58 -6.63 -5.92
N VAL A 54 24.30 -7.75 -6.04
CA VAL A 54 23.77 -9.07 -5.68
C VAL A 54 23.52 -9.13 -4.18
N GLU A 55 24.42 -8.58 -3.38
CA GLU A 55 24.30 -8.54 -1.92
C GLU A 55 23.07 -7.72 -1.48
N GLU A 56 22.80 -6.60 -2.15
CA GLU A 56 21.60 -5.81 -1.92
C GLU A 56 20.34 -6.62 -2.25
N LYS A 57 20.31 -7.29 -3.41
CA LYS A 57 19.15 -8.13 -3.82
C LYS A 57 18.91 -9.27 -2.82
N GLU A 58 19.96 -9.91 -2.32
CA GLU A 58 19.85 -10.98 -1.32
C GLU A 58 19.33 -10.48 0.03
N LEU A 59 19.83 -9.33 0.50
CA LEU A 59 19.34 -8.70 1.73
C LEU A 59 17.85 -8.33 1.60
N ARG A 60 17.47 -7.73 0.46
CA ARG A 60 16.08 -7.35 0.16
C ARG A 60 15.17 -8.57 0.05
N PHE A 61 15.65 -9.66 -0.54
CA PHE A 61 14.94 -10.93 -0.56
C PHE A 61 14.67 -11.49 0.84
N TRP A 62 15.63 -11.36 1.77
CA TRP A 62 15.43 -11.77 3.16
C TRP A 62 14.30 -10.96 3.84
N PHE A 63 14.32 -9.64 3.69
CA PHE A 63 13.25 -8.78 4.22
C PHE A 63 11.89 -9.03 3.57
N PHE A 64 11.88 -9.27 2.26
CA PHE A 64 10.69 -9.67 1.53
C PHE A 64 10.07 -10.96 2.12
N LYS A 65 10.90 -11.96 2.43
CA LYS A 65 10.43 -13.20 3.06
C LYS A 65 9.76 -12.94 4.41
N GLN A 66 10.36 -12.11 5.25
CA GLN A 66 9.78 -11.72 6.54
C GLN A 66 8.45 -10.98 6.37
N SER A 67 8.35 -10.09 5.39
CA SER A 67 7.10 -9.38 5.07
C SER A 67 6.01 -10.34 4.57
N PHE A 68 6.36 -11.30 3.72
CA PHE A 68 5.43 -12.32 3.22
C PHE A 68 4.89 -13.19 4.36
N GLU A 69 5.77 -13.66 5.26
CA GLU A 69 5.36 -14.45 6.43
C GLU A 69 4.42 -13.66 7.34
N ARG A 70 4.70 -12.36 7.56
CA ARG A 70 3.81 -11.46 8.31
C ARG A 70 2.43 -11.33 7.66
N VAL A 71 2.38 -11.16 6.35
CA VAL A 71 1.13 -11.08 5.59
C VAL A 71 0.37 -12.41 5.65
N LYS A 72 1.05 -13.53 5.44
CA LYS A 72 0.47 -14.89 5.53
C LYS A 72 -0.13 -15.11 6.91
N LYS A 73 0.64 -14.85 7.98
CA LYS A 73 0.17 -15.00 9.36
C LYS A 73 -1.06 -14.14 9.63
N HIS A 74 -1.01 -12.85 9.30
CA HIS A 74 -2.14 -11.93 9.49
C HIS A 74 -3.42 -12.41 8.77
N ASN A 75 -3.28 -12.87 7.54
CA ASN A 75 -4.41 -13.34 6.74
C ASN A 75 -4.96 -14.70 7.19
N ILE A 76 -4.14 -15.54 7.83
CA ILE A 76 -4.56 -16.83 8.41
C ILE A 76 -5.24 -16.63 9.76
N THR A 77 -4.64 -15.80 10.63
CA THR A 77 -5.15 -15.59 11.99
C THR A 77 -6.60 -15.07 11.96
N GLY A 78 -6.98 -14.26 10.97
CA GLY A 78 -8.39 -13.91 10.75
C GLY A 78 -8.99 -12.93 11.78
N ASP A 79 -8.21 -12.50 12.78
CA ASP A 79 -8.59 -11.55 13.83
C ASP A 79 -8.86 -10.12 13.34
N SER A 80 -8.77 -9.88 12.04
CA SER A 80 -8.88 -8.54 11.45
C SER A 80 -9.92 -8.50 10.34
N SER A 81 -10.61 -7.37 10.23
CA SER A 81 -11.63 -7.13 9.20
C SER A 81 -11.06 -6.91 7.79
N PHE A 82 -9.74 -6.86 7.65
CA PHE A 82 -9.05 -6.58 6.39
C PHE A 82 -7.90 -7.56 6.17
N LYS A 83 -7.55 -7.76 4.90
CA LYS A 83 -6.41 -8.58 4.49
C LYS A 83 -5.20 -7.69 4.21
N LEU A 84 -4.02 -8.17 4.58
CA LEU A 84 -2.77 -7.56 4.15
C LEU A 84 -2.37 -8.12 2.79
N GLY A 85 -1.75 -7.27 1.98
CA GLY A 85 -1.11 -7.64 0.72
C GLY A 85 0.39 -7.37 0.78
N LEU A 86 1.13 -7.93 -0.18
CA LEU A 86 2.45 -7.43 -0.50
C LEU A 86 2.29 -6.05 -1.13
N VAL A 87 3.03 -5.08 -0.61
CA VAL A 87 3.01 -3.68 -1.04
C VAL A 87 4.41 -3.30 -1.52
N GLU A 88 4.56 -2.10 -2.05
CA GLU A 88 5.87 -1.60 -2.49
C GLU A 88 6.93 -1.59 -1.37
N CYS A 89 6.48 -1.49 -0.12
CA CYS A 89 7.32 -1.50 1.09
C CYS A 89 7.69 -2.90 1.60
N SER A 90 7.42 -3.96 0.83
CA SER A 90 7.61 -5.33 1.31
C SER A 90 9.08 -5.75 1.48
N ASP A 91 10.03 -5.06 0.86
CA ASP A 91 11.48 -5.26 1.01
C ASP A 91 12.16 -4.26 1.97
N TRP A 92 11.38 -3.44 2.69
CA TRP A 92 11.93 -2.42 3.58
C TRP A 92 12.58 -3.01 4.82
N THR A 93 13.74 -2.46 5.17
CA THR A 93 14.45 -2.75 6.42
C THR A 93 13.69 -2.14 7.62
N PRO A 94 13.94 -2.61 8.85
CA PRO A 94 13.38 -2.02 10.05
C PRO A 94 13.66 -0.53 10.15
N ASP A 95 14.88 -0.10 9.84
CA ASP A 95 15.31 1.30 9.88
C ASP A 95 14.52 2.15 8.87
N GLU A 96 14.35 1.67 7.64
CA GLU A 96 13.54 2.36 6.62
C GLU A 96 12.07 2.42 7.02
N ARG A 97 11.54 1.34 7.60
CA ARG A 97 10.18 1.27 8.10
C ARG A 97 9.96 2.26 9.25
N GLU A 98 10.93 2.43 10.14
CA GLU A 98 10.89 3.42 11.21
C GLU A 98 11.05 4.85 10.68
N ALA A 99 11.91 5.06 9.69
CA ALA A 99 12.06 6.34 9.01
C ALA A 99 10.75 6.76 8.34
N CYS A 100 10.06 5.85 7.65
CA CYS A 100 8.76 6.12 7.04
C CYS A 100 7.64 6.34 8.08
N LYS A 101 7.69 5.65 9.21
CA LYS A 101 6.72 5.83 10.31
C LYS A 101 6.85 7.16 11.02
N ARG A 102 7.89 7.96 10.79
CA ARG A 102 8.00 9.30 11.36
C ARG A 102 7.14 10.26 10.55
N PRO A 103 5.95 10.66 11.04
CA PRO A 103 5.24 11.75 10.42
C PRO A 103 5.96 13.02 10.84
N PHE A 104 6.27 13.90 9.89
CA PHE A 104 6.40 15.34 10.12
C PHE A 104 6.89 15.71 11.52
N ARG A 105 8.18 15.51 11.85
CA ARG A 105 8.76 16.45 12.81
C ARG A 105 8.62 17.80 12.12
N ARG A 106 7.62 18.58 12.54
CA ARG A 106 7.60 20.02 12.32
C ARG A 106 9.01 20.44 12.69
N GLN A 107 9.87 20.69 11.70
CA GLN A 107 10.97 21.58 11.95
C GLN A 107 10.24 22.86 12.31
N ARG A 108 10.05 23.11 13.62
CA ARG A 108 9.70 24.46 14.04
C ARG A 108 10.80 25.29 13.41
N PRO A 109 10.48 26.23 12.49
CA PRO A 109 11.51 27.13 12.00
C PRO A 109 12.19 27.67 13.25
N LYS A 110 13.52 27.54 13.32
CA LYS A 110 14.28 28.13 14.43
C LYS A 110 13.85 29.59 14.48
N PRO A 111 13.45 30.14 15.64
CA PRO A 111 13.26 31.58 15.74
C PRO A 111 14.59 32.19 15.33
N THR A 112 14.61 32.83 14.16
CA THR A 112 15.78 33.58 13.74
C THR A 112 15.84 34.77 14.66
N THR A 113 16.60 34.65 15.75
CA THR A 113 17.05 35.79 16.51
C THR A 113 17.94 36.63 15.57
N ARG A 114 17.32 37.52 14.79
CA ARG A 114 17.99 38.69 14.24
C ARG A 114 17.61 39.85 15.16
N PHE A 115 18.37 40.00 16.23
CA PHE A 115 18.52 41.31 16.85
C PHE A 115 19.13 42.25 15.79
N GLY A 116 18.46 43.36 15.50
CA GLY A 116 19.10 44.52 14.88
C GLY A 116 18.35 45.17 13.72
N GLY A 117 17.49 46.15 14.04
CA GLY A 117 17.42 47.39 13.28
C GLY A 117 16.22 47.58 12.34
N ARG A 118 15.21 48.31 12.83
CA ARG A 118 14.86 49.69 12.39
C ARG A 118 13.38 49.95 12.69
N LEU A 119 13.13 50.93 13.56
CA LEU A 119 11.79 51.46 13.87
C LEU A 119 11.11 52.06 12.62
N SER A 120 9.78 52.23 12.72
CA SER A 120 8.89 53.05 11.88
C SER A 120 8.17 52.29 10.76
N THR A 121 6.88 52.45 10.46
CA THR A 121 5.95 53.57 10.70
C THR A 121 4.52 53.04 10.48
N THR A 122 3.67 52.98 11.51
CA THR A 122 2.18 52.96 11.35
C THR A 122 1.44 53.50 12.58
N TYR A 123 2.04 54.44 13.33
CA TYR A 123 1.32 55.30 14.30
C TYR A 123 1.49 56.80 13.93
N ALA A 124 1.65 57.08 12.64
CA ALA A 124 1.79 58.42 12.10
C ALA A 124 0.52 58.92 11.38
N ASN A 125 -0.67 58.46 11.79
CA ASN A 125 -1.94 59.02 11.34
C ASN A 125 -3.00 58.96 12.44
N ALA A 126 -2.82 59.82 13.45
CA ALA A 126 -3.89 60.23 14.36
C ALA A 126 -3.74 61.72 14.69
N LYS A 127 -3.65 62.56 13.65
CA LYS A 127 -4.03 63.98 13.69
C LYS A 127 -4.56 64.41 12.32
N GLY A 128 -5.85 64.18 12.10
CA GLY A 128 -6.64 65.00 11.18
C GLY A 128 -7.22 66.16 11.98
N LEU A 129 -6.96 67.38 11.51
CA LEU A 129 -7.55 68.63 12.00
C LEU A 129 -9.09 68.61 11.87
N ALA A 130 -9.76 69.08 12.93
CA ALA A 130 -10.73 70.18 12.89
C ALA A 130 -10.73 70.85 14.26
#